data_AF-A0A1Q3SZ09-F1
#
_entry.id   AF-A0A1Q3SZ09-F1
#
_cell.length_a   1.000
_cell.length_b   1.000
_cell.length_c   1.000
_cell.angle_alpha   90.00
_cell.angle_beta   90.00
_cell.angle_gamma   90.00
#
_symmetry.space_group_name_H-M   'P 1'
#
loop_
_entity.id
_entity.type
_entity.pdbx_description
1 polymer ?
#
loop_
_entity_poly.entity_id
_entity_poly.type
_entity_poly.pdbx_seq_one_letter_code
_entity_poly.pdbx_strand_id
1 'polypeptide(L)'
;MMTPLFEKTVDQAELSTENFEKLMAFYVQESARYAYATKSETTYSWQLPGESNIERRLLLRYDAAEAAVTISYEIFYGLFEGDIRFYVKRAGAVTPQQFGKPLSAIVTATLRELVAWKPAYETF
;
A
#
# COMPACT_ATOMS: atom_id res chain seq x y z
N MET A 1 16.49 6.52 3.52
CA MET A 1 17.05 5.51 2.61
C MET A 1 15.86 4.83 1.96
N MET A 2 15.55 5.16 0.69
CA MET A 2 14.42 4.56 -0.04
C MET A 2 14.78 3.12 -0.41
N THR A 3 13.89 2.18 -0.14
CA THR A 3 14.05 0.79 -0.57
C THR A 3 13.67 0.70 -2.06
N PRO A 4 14.61 0.43 -2.98
CA PRO A 4 14.39 0.57 -4.43
C PRO A 4 13.81 -0.69 -5.10
N LEU A 5 13.31 -1.65 -4.31
CA LEU A 5 12.83 -2.93 -4.86
C LEU A 5 11.50 -2.80 -5.61
N PHE A 6 10.68 -1.80 -5.29
CA PHE A 6 9.35 -1.67 -5.86
C PHE A 6 9.35 -1.02 -7.25
N GLU A 7 10.07 0.10 -7.40
CA GLU A 7 10.14 0.87 -8.66
C GLU A 7 10.73 0.06 -9.81
N LYS A 8 11.73 -0.81 -9.55
CA LYS A 8 12.32 -1.65 -10.61
C LYS A 8 11.43 -2.77 -11.12
N THR A 9 10.42 -3.19 -10.35
CA THR A 9 9.63 -4.38 -10.72
C THR A 9 8.43 -4.02 -11.60
N VAL A 10 7.96 -2.78 -11.53
CA VAL A 10 6.80 -2.32 -12.33
C VAL A 10 7.22 -1.85 -13.73
N ASP A 11 8.40 -1.22 -13.86
CA ASP A 11 8.89 -0.73 -15.16
C ASP A 11 9.42 -1.83 -16.11
N GLN A 12 9.69 -3.04 -15.60
CA GLN A 12 10.34 -4.11 -16.38
C GLN A 12 9.46 -5.33 -16.67
N ALA A 13 8.22 -5.36 -16.21
CA ALA A 13 7.39 -6.54 -16.40
C ALA A 13 5.99 -6.12 -16.84
N GLU A 14 5.61 -6.58 -18.04
CA GLU A 14 4.23 -6.69 -18.52
C GLU A 14 3.43 -7.65 -17.59
N LEU A 15 3.34 -7.32 -16.30
CA LEU A 15 2.66 -8.13 -15.31
C LEU A 15 1.17 -8.01 -15.61
N SER A 16 0.55 -9.12 -15.99
CA SER A 16 -0.90 -9.25 -15.90
C SER A 16 -1.34 -8.85 -14.48
N THR A 17 -2.54 -8.29 -14.35
CA THR A 17 -3.12 -7.86 -13.07
C THR A 17 -3.02 -8.94 -11.98
N GLU A 18 -3.17 -10.21 -12.38
CA GLU A 18 -3.02 -11.37 -11.49
C GLU A 18 -1.60 -11.55 -10.96
N ASN A 19 -0.57 -11.33 -11.78
CA ASN A 19 0.82 -11.43 -11.36
C ASN A 19 1.24 -10.26 -10.47
N PHE A 20 0.72 -9.06 -10.73
CA PHE A 20 0.92 -7.90 -9.87
C PHE A 20 0.30 -8.11 -8.48
N GLU A 21 -0.93 -8.63 -8.42
CA GLU A 21 -1.61 -8.92 -7.15
C GLU A 21 -0.86 -9.97 -6.31
N LYS A 22 -0.39 -11.06 -6.93
CA LYS A 22 0.41 -12.08 -6.26
C LYS A 22 1.74 -11.52 -5.74
N LEU A 23 2.40 -10.69 -6.53
CA LEU A 23 3.65 -10.03 -6.15
C LEU A 23 3.43 -9.08 -4.96
N MET A 24 2.37 -8.27 -5.01
CA MET A 24 1.99 -7.39 -3.90
C MET A 24 1.67 -8.19 -2.63
N ALA A 25 0.89 -9.26 -2.75
CA ALA A 25 0.57 -10.12 -1.61
C ALA A 25 1.82 -10.69 -0.95
N PHE A 26 2.79 -11.15 -1.75
CA PHE A 26 4.08 -11.65 -1.25
C PHE A 26 4.87 -10.55 -0.52
N TYR A 27 5.04 -9.37 -1.13
CA TYR A 27 5.77 -8.28 -0.48
C TYR A 27 5.11 -7.83 0.81
N VAL A 28 3.79 -7.66 0.83
CA VAL A 28 3.04 -7.26 2.04
C VAL A 28 3.22 -8.28 3.16
N GLN A 29 3.20 -9.57 2.83
CA GLN A 29 3.45 -10.67 3.78
C GLN A 29 4.82 -10.53 4.46
N GLU A 30 5.88 -10.47 3.66
CA GLU A 30 7.25 -10.42 4.19
C GLU A 30 7.53 -9.12 4.95
N SER A 31 6.93 -8.02 4.48
CA SER A 31 7.04 -6.72 5.12
C SER A 31 6.32 -6.67 6.46
N ALA A 32 5.17 -7.31 6.58
CA ALA A 32 4.45 -7.42 7.85
C ALA A 32 5.27 -8.26 8.86
N ARG A 33 5.87 -9.36 8.40
CA ARG A 33 6.77 -10.17 9.24
C ARG A 33 7.96 -9.34 9.73
N TYR A 34 8.61 -8.63 8.81
CA TYR A 34 9.74 -7.77 9.13
C TYR A 34 9.36 -6.69 10.14
N ALA A 35 8.33 -5.89 9.85
CA ALA A 35 7.87 -4.79 10.70
C ALA A 35 7.50 -5.28 12.11
N TYR A 36 6.87 -6.44 12.23
CA TYR A 36 6.57 -7.02 13.54
C TYR A 36 7.81 -7.43 14.32
N ALA A 37 8.80 -8.04 13.66
CA ALA A 37 10.03 -8.51 14.26
C ALA A 37 10.93 -7.36 14.73
N THR A 38 11.01 -6.30 13.93
CA THR A 38 11.86 -5.12 14.19
C THR A 38 11.15 -4.00 14.92
N LYS A 39 9.83 -4.12 15.14
CA LYS A 39 8.99 -3.07 15.73
C LYS A 39 9.05 -1.77 14.92
N SER A 40 9.15 -1.90 13.60
CA SER A 40 9.35 -0.79 12.68
C SER A 40 8.10 -0.41 11.90
N GLU A 41 8.23 0.69 11.16
CA GLU A 41 7.32 1.10 10.09
C GLU A 41 8.00 0.88 8.74
N THR A 42 7.23 0.40 7.76
CA THR A 42 7.68 0.16 6.40
C THR A 42 6.65 0.72 5.43
N THR A 43 7.10 1.57 4.50
CA THR A 43 6.22 2.20 3.50
C THR A 43 6.62 1.76 2.10
N TYR A 44 5.62 1.42 1.29
CA TYR A 44 5.75 1.11 -0.13
C TYR A 44 5.00 2.17 -0.94
N SER A 45 5.71 2.99 -1.69
CA SER A 45 5.11 3.97 -2.60
C SER A 45 5.05 3.40 -4.01
N TRP A 46 3.98 3.71 -4.73
CA TRP A 46 3.89 3.49 -6.17
C TRP A 46 3.02 4.55 -6.84
N GLN A 47 3.30 4.76 -8.11
CA GLN A 47 2.48 5.57 -9.00
C GLN A 47 1.87 4.65 -10.04
N LEU A 48 0.59 4.84 -10.35
CA LEU A 48 -0.03 4.14 -11.47
C LEU A 48 0.37 4.84 -12.78
N PRO A 49 0.63 4.09 -13.86
CA PRO A 49 0.92 4.68 -15.17
C PRO A 49 -0.19 5.66 -15.58
N GLY A 50 0.18 6.89 -15.97
CA GLY A 50 -0.74 7.91 -16.47
C GLY A 50 -1.35 8.86 -15.43
N GLU A 51 -1.08 8.70 -14.13
CA GLU A 51 -1.58 9.59 -13.07
C GLU A 51 -0.43 10.33 -12.35
N SER A 52 0.17 11.33 -13.01
CA SER A 52 1.32 12.06 -12.46
C SER A 52 1.01 12.86 -11.19
N ASN A 53 -0.26 13.17 -10.94
CA ASN A 53 -0.70 14.01 -9.82
C ASN A 53 -1.24 13.20 -8.65
N ILE A 54 -1.16 11.86 -8.70
CA ILE A 54 -1.66 10.96 -7.65
C ILE A 54 -0.57 9.96 -7.27
N GLU A 55 -0.03 10.08 -6.06
CA GLU A 55 0.86 9.10 -5.47
C GLU A 55 0.09 8.21 -4.49
N ARG A 56 0.23 6.90 -4.60
CA ARG A 56 -0.40 5.93 -3.69
C ARG A 56 0.69 5.25 -2.87
N ARG A 57 0.45 5.08 -1.57
CA ARG A 57 1.36 4.39 -0.66
C ARG A 57 0.61 3.31 0.10
N LEU A 58 1.29 2.20 0.37
CA LEU A 58 0.89 1.21 1.37
C LEU A 58 1.82 1.38 2.56
N LEU A 59 1.23 1.53 3.74
CA LEU A 59 1.93 1.68 4.99
C LEU A 59 1.71 0.42 5.83
N LEU A 60 2.80 -0.20 6.25
CA LEU A 60 2.81 -1.29 7.21
C LEU A 60 3.49 -0.80 8.48
N ARG A 61 2.74 -0.72 9.56
CA ARG A 61 3.25 -0.21 10.83
C ARG A 61 3.01 -1.20 11.94
N TYR A 62 4.04 -1.49 12.72
CA TYR A 62 3.85 -2.20 13.98
C TYR A 62 3.04 -1.34 14.97
N ASP A 63 1.96 -1.90 15.46
CA ASP A 63 1.14 -1.32 16.53
C ASP A 63 1.40 -2.09 17.82
N ALA A 64 2.01 -1.40 18.79
CA ALA A 64 2.36 -1.97 20.08
C ALA A 64 1.12 -2.26 20.94
N ALA A 65 0.05 -1.48 20.81
CA ALA A 65 -1.17 -1.65 21.60
C ALA A 65 -1.95 -2.89 21.14
N GLU A 66 -1.99 -3.13 19.83
CA GLU A 66 -2.67 -4.30 19.26
C GLU A 66 -1.78 -5.54 19.15
N ALA A 67 -0.47 -5.39 19.38
CA ALA A 67 0.54 -6.41 19.09
C ALA A 67 0.36 -6.99 17.67
N ALA A 68 0.20 -6.10 16.69
CA ALA A 68 -0.11 -6.44 15.31
C ALA A 68 0.64 -5.50 14.34
N VAL A 69 0.65 -5.82 13.06
CA VAL A 69 1.04 -4.88 12.00
C VAL A 69 -0.20 -4.37 11.32
N THR A 70 -0.46 -3.06 11.41
CA THR A 70 -1.53 -2.41 10.68
C THR A 70 -1.11 -2.21 9.23
N ILE A 71 -1.99 -2.58 8.31
CA ILE A 71 -1.84 -2.30 6.89
C ILE A 71 -2.81 -1.15 6.56
N SER A 72 -2.27 -0.05 6.09
CA SER A 72 -3.02 1.12 5.65
C SER A 72 -2.60 1.50 4.25
N TYR A 73 -3.45 2.22 3.54
CA TYR A 73 -3.06 2.87 2.30
C TYR A 73 -3.28 4.37 2.41
N GLU A 74 -2.45 5.10 1.71
CA GLU A 74 -2.44 6.55 1.63
C GLU A 74 -2.46 6.98 0.17
N ILE A 75 -3.19 8.05 -0.12
CA ILE A 75 -3.27 8.65 -1.45
C ILE A 75 -2.95 10.12 -1.30
N PHE A 76 -1.85 10.54 -1.90
CA PHE A 76 -1.49 11.94 -2.10
C PHE A 76 -2.00 12.36 -3.46
N TYR A 77 -2.77 13.44 -3.53
CA TYR A 77 -3.31 13.90 -4.79
C TYR A 77 -3.38 15.42 -4.85
N GLY A 78 -3.10 15.95 -6.04
CA GLY A 78 -3.28 17.36 -6.37
C GLY A 78 -4.59 17.60 -7.12
N LEU A 79 -5.47 18.45 -6.60
CA LEU A 79 -6.66 18.90 -7.34
C LEU A 79 -6.37 20.13 -8.21
N PHE A 80 -5.55 21.04 -7.69
CA PHE A 80 -5.12 22.28 -8.33
C PHE A 80 -3.64 22.52 -8.06
N GLU A 81 -3.02 23.43 -8.80
CA GLU A 81 -1.62 23.81 -8.57
C GLU A 81 -1.44 24.33 -7.13
N GLY A 82 -0.59 23.65 -6.35
CA GLY A 82 -0.32 23.99 -4.95
C GLY A 82 -1.27 23.38 -3.91
N ASP A 83 -2.36 22.70 -4.29
CA ASP A 83 -3.28 22.03 -3.34
C ASP A 83 -2.98 20.53 -3.27
N ILE A 84 -2.11 20.12 -2.35
CA ILE A 84 -1.79 18.71 -2.07
C ILE A 84 -2.69 18.21 -0.94
N ARG A 85 -3.50 17.21 -1.23
CA ARG A 85 -4.37 16.53 -0.26
C ARG A 85 -3.89 15.12 0.02
N PHE A 86 -4.21 14.63 1.22
CA PHE A 86 -3.92 13.27 1.63
C PHE A 86 -5.21 12.55 2.05
N TYR A 87 -5.31 11.28 1.69
CA TYR A 87 -6.36 10.37 2.14
C TYR A 87 -5.69 9.13 2.72
N VAL A 88 -5.97 8.79 3.97
CA VAL A 88 -5.43 7.59 4.63
C VAL A 88 -6.58 6.70 5.07
N LYS A 89 -6.49 5.40 4.78
CA LYS A 89 -7.45 4.41 5.28
C LYS A 89 -6.72 3.15 5.74
N ARG A 90 -7.16 2.63 6.90
CA ARG A 90 -6.72 1.32 7.39
C ARG A 90 -7.42 0.22 6.60
N ALA A 91 -6.64 -0.64 5.95
CA ALA A 91 -7.13 -1.76 5.18
C ALA A 91 -7.26 -3.05 6.01
N GLY A 92 -6.42 -3.19 7.05
CA GLY A 92 -6.47 -4.33 7.94
C GLY A 92 -5.37 -4.33 8.99
N ALA A 93 -5.25 -5.44 9.70
CA ALA A 93 -4.10 -5.72 10.55
C ALA A 93 -3.76 -7.21 10.51
N VAL A 94 -2.49 -7.50 10.76
CA VAL A 94 -1.92 -8.83 10.72
C VAL A 94 -1.22 -9.12 12.04
N THR A 95 -1.71 -10.14 12.73
CA THR A 95 -1.08 -10.65 13.95
C THR A 95 -0.05 -11.74 13.62
N PRO A 96 0.84 -12.09 14.57
CA PRO A 96 1.84 -13.15 14.33
C PRO A 96 1.27 -14.48 13.88
N GLN A 97 0.07 -14.83 14.35
CA GLN A 97 -0.62 -16.08 13.99
C GLN A 97 -1.06 -16.10 12.51
N GLN A 98 -1.03 -14.96 11.82
CA GLN A 98 -1.44 -14.80 10.43
C GLN A 98 -0.24 -14.73 9.46
N PHE A 99 1.00 -14.63 9.94
CA PHE A 99 2.20 -14.49 9.08
C PHE A 99 2.50 -15.70 8.16
N GLY A 100 1.83 -16.84 8.35
CA GLY A 100 1.87 -17.98 7.44
C GLY A 100 0.62 -18.15 6.57
N LYS A 101 -0.36 -17.24 6.67
CA LYS A 101 -1.60 -17.28 5.91
C LYS A 101 -1.53 -16.29 4.76
N PRO A 102 -2.09 -16.60 3.57
CA PRO A 102 -2.11 -15.66 2.46
C PRO A 102 -2.82 -14.36 2.86
N LEU A 103 -2.12 -13.23 2.75
CA LEU A 103 -2.71 -11.89 2.91
C LEU A 103 -3.39 -11.36 1.64
N SER A 104 -3.56 -12.22 0.63
CA SER A 104 -4.15 -11.86 -0.66
C SER A 104 -5.48 -11.13 -0.48
N ALA A 105 -6.39 -11.61 0.37
CA ALA A 105 -7.69 -10.96 0.58
C ALA A 105 -7.59 -9.48 1.00
N ILE A 106 -6.67 -9.13 1.91
CA ILE A 106 -6.45 -7.73 2.34
C ILE A 106 -5.87 -6.93 1.18
N VAL A 107 -4.90 -7.51 0.45
CA VAL A 107 -4.25 -6.85 -0.68
C VAL A 107 -5.21 -6.64 -1.86
N THR A 108 -5.98 -7.65 -2.26
CA THR A 108 -7.00 -7.57 -3.30
C THR A 108 -8.02 -6.48 -2.98
N ALA A 109 -8.53 -6.47 -1.74
CA ALA A 109 -9.49 -5.45 -1.30
C ALA A 109 -8.88 -4.05 -1.36
N THR A 110 -7.66 -3.89 -0.84
CA THR A 110 -6.91 -2.62 -0.87
C THR A 110 -6.69 -2.12 -2.28
N LEU A 111 -6.23 -2.99 -3.19
CA LEU A 111 -5.98 -2.63 -4.59
C LEU A 111 -7.28 -2.24 -5.30
N ARG A 112 -8.38 -2.97 -5.07
CA ARG A 112 -9.70 -2.61 -5.64
C ARG A 112 -10.17 -1.26 -5.13
N GLU A 113 -10.04 -0.99 -3.84
CA GLU A 113 -10.41 0.30 -3.26
C GLU A 113 -9.53 1.43 -3.82
N LEU A 114 -8.22 1.22 -3.95
CA LEU A 114 -7.29 2.21 -4.50
C LEU A 114 -7.52 2.53 -5.98
N VAL A 115 -7.96 1.55 -6.77
CA VAL A 115 -8.33 1.72 -8.18
C VAL A 115 -9.69 2.41 -8.30
N ALA A 116 -10.65 2.08 -7.43
CA ALA A 116 -11.97 2.69 -7.43
C ALA A 116 -11.99 4.10 -6.81
N TRP A 117 -11.00 4.42 -5.97
CA TRP A 117 -10.90 5.70 -5.29
C TRP A 117 -10.71 6.81 -6.32
N LYS A 118 -11.52 7.87 -6.16
CA LYS A 118 -11.41 9.11 -6.94
C LYS A 118 -11.33 10.27 -5.97
N PRO A 119 -10.62 11.35 -6.33
CA PRO A 119 -10.70 12.59 -5.58
C PRO A 119 -12.17 13.01 -5.47
N ALA A 120 -12.63 13.28 -4.25
CA ALA A 120 -13.90 13.96 -4.07
C ALA A 120 -13.68 15.40 -4.54
N TYR A 121 -14.20 15.74 -5.71
CA TYR A 121 -14.42 17.13 -6.07
C TYR A 121 -15.56 17.60 -5.17
N GLU A 122 -15.23 18.13 -4.00
CA GLU A 122 -16.18 19.01 -3.33
C GLU A 122 -16.37 20.19 -4.30
N THR A 123 -17.49 20.14 -5.04
CA THR A 123 -17.99 21.29 -5.80
C THR A 123 -18.23 22.40 -4.79
N PHE A 124 -17.26 23.31 -4.69
CA PHE A 124 -17.44 24.62 -4.08
C PHE A 124 -18.39 25.46 -4.93
#